data_AF-A0A970N312-F1
#
_entry.id   AF-A0A970N312-F1
#
_cell.length_a   1.000
_cell.length_b   1.000
_cell.length_c   1.000
_cell.angle_alpha   90.00
_cell.angle_beta   90.00
_cell.angle_gamma   90.00
#
_symmetry.space_group_name_H-M   'P 1'
#
loop_
_entity.id
_entity.type
_entity.pdbx_description
1 polymer ?
#
loop_
_entity_poly.entity_id
_entity_poly.type
_entity_poly.pdbx_seq_one_letter_code
_entity_poly.pdbx_strand_id
1 'polypeptide(L)'
;MIVPLLQSTNPILTPQADPSANSDLTEEEIESRADQLLETCVKFGAQSGIYTNTRLNRKIRDERKRLESLHEDDLYEPTIELAFDRQIDELIDAADLNEIEKIIWRLWIAGFTGKRISEMLGIKRRVVKQRLRIAKRHIRAAYLQGPYAGWYEVYLSEVNRVSRWPNRHNP
;
A
#
# COMPACT_ATOMS: atom_id res chain seq x y z
N MET A 1 -4.29 -38.29 53.99
CA MET A 1 -5.25 -37.29 53.46
C MET A 1 -5.13 -37.33 51.94
N ILE A 2 -6.16 -37.84 51.26
CA ILE A 2 -6.15 -38.14 49.82
C ILE A 2 -6.99 -37.07 49.13
N VAL A 3 -6.41 -36.34 48.18
CA VAL A 3 -7.08 -35.33 47.37
C VAL A 3 -7.52 -35.99 46.05
N PRO A 4 -8.80 -35.98 45.66
CA PRO A 4 -9.22 -36.52 44.37
C PRO A 4 -9.03 -35.46 43.27
N LEU A 5 -8.27 -35.83 42.24
CA LEU A 5 -8.16 -35.12 40.96
C LEU A 5 -9.46 -35.29 40.17
N LEU A 6 -10.26 -34.23 40.06
CA LEU A 6 -11.37 -34.15 39.12
C LEU A 6 -10.81 -33.98 37.70
N GLN A 7 -10.78 -35.09 36.95
CA GLN A 7 -10.59 -35.06 35.50
C GLN A 7 -11.86 -34.51 34.85
N SER A 8 -11.82 -33.24 34.46
CA SER A 8 -12.82 -32.62 33.59
C SER A 8 -12.53 -33.04 32.15
N THR A 9 -13.19 -34.11 31.69
CA THR A 9 -13.22 -34.50 30.29
C THR A 9 -14.30 -33.69 29.58
N ASN A 10 -13.94 -32.53 29.04
CA ASN A 10 -14.77 -31.88 28.04
C ASN A 10 -14.48 -32.53 26.68
N PRO A 11 -15.46 -33.16 26.02
CA PRO A 11 -15.28 -33.66 24.67
C PRO A 11 -15.12 -32.46 23.72
N ILE A 12 -13.96 -32.39 23.05
CA ILE A 12 -13.74 -31.51 21.92
C ILE A 12 -14.64 -32.02 20.80
N LEU A 13 -15.81 -31.39 20.63
CA LEU A 13 -16.58 -31.48 19.40
C LEU A 13 -15.78 -30.75 18.31
N THR A 14 -14.90 -31.46 17.63
CA THR A 14 -14.44 -31.05 16.30
C THR A 14 -15.65 -31.08 15.37
N PRO A 15 -16.07 -29.97 14.77
CA PRO A 15 -17.01 -30.05 13.65
C PRO A 15 -16.27 -30.80 12.54
N GLN A 16 -16.74 -32.00 12.22
CA GLN A 16 -16.32 -32.68 10.99
C GLN A 16 -16.79 -31.81 9.83
N ALA A 17 -15.86 -31.06 9.26
CA ALA A 17 -16.06 -30.39 7.99
C ALA A 17 -15.95 -31.47 6.91
N ASP A 18 -17.10 -31.92 6.41
CA ASP A 18 -17.18 -32.74 5.21
C ASP A 18 -16.50 -31.99 4.04
N PRO A 19 -15.39 -32.50 3.48
CA PRO A 19 -14.62 -31.79 2.45
C PRO A 19 -15.22 -31.89 1.04
N SER A 20 -16.44 -32.41 0.90
CA SER A 20 -17.08 -32.70 -0.40
C SER A 20 -18.12 -31.67 -0.85
N ALA A 21 -18.18 -30.48 -0.25
CA ALA A 21 -19.10 -29.40 -0.62
C ALA A 21 -18.36 -28.11 -1.01
N ASN A 22 -17.34 -28.19 -1.87
CA ASN A 22 -16.80 -27.02 -2.57
C ASN A 22 -17.49 -26.88 -3.93
N SER A 23 -18.79 -26.58 -3.91
CA SER A 23 -19.48 -25.99 -5.05
C SER A 23 -19.15 -24.50 -5.08
N ASP A 24 -18.86 -23.96 -6.26
CA ASP A 24 -18.53 -22.55 -6.54
C ASP A 24 -19.42 -21.58 -5.74
N LEU A 25 -18.90 -21.09 -4.62
CA LEU A 25 -19.54 -20.02 -3.84
C LEU A 25 -19.26 -18.71 -4.57
N THR A 26 -20.30 -17.93 -4.83
CA THR A 26 -20.15 -16.60 -5.41
C THR A 26 -19.49 -15.64 -4.40
N GLU A 27 -18.84 -14.58 -4.87
CA GLU A 27 -18.18 -13.59 -3.99
C GLU A 27 -19.15 -13.05 -2.91
N GLU A 28 -20.41 -12.82 -3.27
CA GLU A 28 -21.46 -12.35 -2.35
C GLU A 28 -21.77 -13.39 -1.25
N GLU A 29 -21.74 -14.68 -1.56
CA GLU A 29 -21.97 -15.75 -0.57
C GLU A 29 -20.78 -15.90 0.38
N ILE A 30 -19.56 -15.66 -0.11
CA ILE A 30 -18.34 -15.66 0.70
C ILE A 30 -18.36 -14.48 1.68
N GLU A 31 -18.70 -13.28 1.20
CA GLU A 31 -18.83 -12.09 2.05
C GLU A 31 -19.94 -12.27 3.09
N SER A 32 -21.10 -12.77 2.69
CA SER A 32 -22.20 -13.02 3.63
C SER A 32 -21.83 -14.05 4.70
N ARG A 33 -21.10 -15.11 4.34
CA ARG A 33 -20.57 -16.09 5.32
C ARG A 33 -19.52 -15.49 6.24
N ALA A 34 -18.65 -14.62 5.72
CA ALA A 34 -17.63 -13.93 6.52
C ALA A 34 -18.29 -12.99 7.54
N ASP A 35 -19.32 -12.24 7.13
CA ASP A 35 -20.09 -11.37 8.01
C ASP A 35 -20.83 -12.16 9.10
N GLN A 36 -21.42 -13.30 8.74
CA GLN A 36 -22.05 -14.20 9.72
C GLN A 36 -21.03 -14.79 10.71
N LEU A 37 -19.83 -15.13 10.25
CA LEU A 37 -18.73 -15.59 11.11
C LEU A 37 -18.24 -14.48 12.05
N LEU A 38 -18.13 -13.25 11.56
CA LEU A 38 -17.76 -12.09 12.38
C LEU A 38 -18.83 -11.81 13.44
N GLU A 39 -20.11 -11.82 13.07
CA GLU A 39 -21.21 -11.56 13.99
C GLU A 39 -21.32 -12.64 15.08
N THR A 40 -21.12 -13.90 14.71
CA THR A 40 -21.07 -15.02 15.67
C THR A 40 -19.84 -14.95 16.57
N CYS A 41 -18.66 -14.64 16.04
CA CYS A 41 -17.44 -14.47 16.83
C CYS A 41 -17.54 -13.27 17.80
N VAL A 42 -18.19 -12.18 17.41
CA VAL A 42 -18.45 -11.03 18.29
C VAL A 42 -19.42 -11.42 19.42
N LYS A 43 -20.47 -12.19 19.12
CA LYS A 43 -21.42 -12.70 20.13
C LYS A 43 -20.76 -13.68 21.11
N PHE A 44 -19.88 -14.57 20.64
CA PHE A 44 -19.09 -15.47 21.50
C PHE A 44 -18.02 -14.71 22.32
N GLY A 45 -17.42 -13.67 21.76
CA GLY A 45 -16.49 -12.78 22.47
C GLY A 45 -17.16 -11.97 23.58
N ALA A 46 -18.42 -11.57 23.37
CA ALA A 46 -19.20 -10.82 24.36
C ALA A 46 -19.63 -11.68 25.57
N GLN A 47 -19.94 -12.97 25.37
CA GLN A 47 -20.35 -13.88 26.44
C GLN A 47 -19.17 -14.51 27.20
N SER A 48 -18.01 -14.66 26.57
CA SER A 48 -16.84 -15.31 27.19
C SER A 48 -16.06 -14.40 28.14
N GLY A 49 -16.32 -13.09 28.17
CA GLY A 49 -15.62 -12.14 29.05
C GLY A 49 -14.12 -12.04 28.78
N ILE A 50 -13.66 -12.52 27.61
CA ILE A 50 -12.22 -12.76 27.38
C ILE A 50 -11.47 -11.45 27.12
N TYR A 51 -12.09 -10.40 26.58
CA TYR A 51 -11.51 -9.05 26.61
C TYR A 51 -12.58 -7.96 26.59
N THR A 52 -12.63 -7.13 27.64
CA THR A 52 -13.35 -5.85 27.58
C THR A 52 -12.70 -4.95 26.51
N ASN A 53 -13.49 -4.14 25.80
CA ASN A 53 -12.99 -3.19 24.78
C ASN A 53 -11.77 -2.36 25.27
N THR A 54 -11.73 -2.05 26.57
CA THR A 54 -10.61 -1.35 27.22
C THR A 54 -9.32 -2.16 27.25
N ARG A 55 -9.36 -3.48 27.51
CA ARG A 55 -8.17 -4.35 27.47
C ARG A 55 -7.70 -4.61 26.03
N LEU A 56 -8.65 -4.72 25.10
CA LEU A 56 -8.33 -4.89 23.68
C LEU A 56 -7.62 -3.64 23.14
N ASN A 57 -8.14 -2.45 23.44
CA ASN A 57 -7.48 -1.18 23.10
C ASN A 57 -6.11 -1.01 23.78
N ARG A 58 -5.97 -1.48 25.03
CA ARG A 58 -4.66 -1.50 25.71
C ARG A 58 -3.67 -2.42 25.01
N LYS A 59 -4.10 -3.63 24.62
CA LYS A 59 -3.28 -4.57 23.87
C LYS A 59 -2.90 -4.03 22.49
N ILE A 60 -3.82 -3.40 21.77
CA ILE A 60 -3.51 -2.70 20.51
C ILE A 60 -2.48 -1.60 20.73
N ARG A 61 -2.61 -0.81 21.81
CA ARG A 61 -1.65 0.25 22.14
C ARG A 61 -0.28 -0.30 22.53
N ASP A 62 -0.22 -1.41 23.25
CA ASP A 62 1.02 -2.07 23.66
C ASP A 62 1.69 -2.78 22.47
N GLU A 63 0.92 -3.38 21.56
CA GLU A 63 1.44 -3.95 20.31
C GLU A 63 1.93 -2.85 19.35
N ARG A 64 1.21 -1.72 19.24
CA ARG A 64 1.70 -0.54 18.48
C ARG A 64 2.97 0.08 19.07
N LYS A 65 3.26 -0.13 20.37
CA LYS A 65 4.51 0.28 20.99
C LYS A 65 5.65 -0.73 20.79
N ARG A 66 5.31 -2.00 20.57
CA ARG A 66 6.27 -3.09 20.30
C ARG A 66 6.67 -3.16 18.83
N LEU A 67 5.73 -2.84 17.94
CA LEU A 67 6.03 -2.50 16.56
C LEU A 67 6.77 -1.17 16.60
N GLU A 68 8.09 -1.27 16.73
CA GLU A 68 9.02 -0.20 16.45
C GLU A 68 8.53 0.44 15.15
N SER A 69 8.18 1.73 15.20
CA SER A 69 7.72 2.43 14.01
C SER A 69 8.86 2.31 13.01
N LEU A 70 8.70 1.44 12.01
CA LEU A 70 9.57 1.44 10.84
C LEU A 70 9.49 2.86 10.29
N HIS A 71 10.47 3.69 10.63
CA HIS A 71 10.61 4.99 10.04
C HIS A 71 10.99 4.73 8.58
N GLU A 72 10.40 5.48 7.66
CA GLU A 72 10.76 5.41 6.24
C GLU A 72 12.27 5.66 6.03
N ASP A 73 12.95 6.25 7.03
CA ASP A 73 14.40 6.45 7.09
C ASP A 73 15.21 5.14 7.26
N ASP A 74 14.60 4.03 7.70
CA ASP A 74 15.28 2.72 7.85
C ASP A 74 15.22 1.87 6.56
N LEU A 75 14.59 2.38 5.49
CA LEU A 75 14.61 1.72 4.19
C LEU A 75 16.02 1.83 3.59
N TYR A 76 16.63 0.66 3.37
CA TYR A 76 17.94 0.53 2.73
C TYR A 76 17.92 1.24 1.36
N GLU A 77 18.82 2.22 1.16
CA GLU A 77 18.89 3.16 0.03
C GLU A 77 18.67 2.54 -1.38
N PRO A 78 19.24 1.38 -1.74
CA PRO A 78 18.98 0.77 -3.06
C PRO A 78 17.56 0.20 -3.22
N THR A 79 16.84 -0.04 -2.13
CA THR A 79 15.41 -0.44 -2.19
C THR A 79 14.54 0.73 -2.60
N ILE A 80 14.94 1.95 -2.23
CA ILE A 80 14.27 3.19 -2.58
C ILE A 80 14.47 3.47 -4.07
N GLU A 81 15.69 3.35 -4.58
CA GLU A 81 15.98 3.49 -6.02
C GLU A 81 15.17 2.51 -6.87
N LEU A 82 15.12 1.23 -6.47
CA LEU A 82 14.32 0.21 -7.15
C LEU A 82 12.82 0.52 -7.14
N ALA A 83 12.29 1.03 -6.02
CA ALA A 83 10.89 1.43 -5.92
C ALA A 83 10.60 2.63 -6.83
N PHE A 84 11.51 3.61 -6.90
CA PHE A 84 11.39 4.76 -7.79
C PHE A 84 11.42 4.37 -9.26
N ASP A 85 12.36 3.50 -9.67
CA ASP A 85 12.45 3.04 -11.05
C ASP A 85 11.16 2.33 -11.48
N ARG A 86 10.62 1.47 -10.60
CA ARG A 86 9.34 0.80 -10.83
C ARG A 86 8.18 1.79 -10.98
N GLN A 87 8.10 2.80 -10.12
CA GLN A 87 7.07 3.85 -10.21
C GLN A 87 7.18 4.64 -11.51
N ILE A 88 8.41 4.94 -11.98
CA ILE A 88 8.63 5.61 -13.26
C ILE A 88 8.11 4.76 -14.42
N ASP A 89 8.38 3.46 -14.42
CA ASP A 89 7.90 2.55 -15.47
C ASP A 89 6.38 2.40 -15.45
N GLU A 90 5.76 2.23 -14.28
CA GLU A 90 4.30 2.20 -14.13
C GLU A 90 3.66 3.49 -14.67
N LEU A 91 4.30 4.63 -14.46
CA LEU A 91 3.80 5.93 -14.90
C LEU A 91 4.01 6.15 -16.41
N ILE A 92 5.08 5.60 -16.99
CA ILE A 92 5.30 5.58 -18.44
C ILE A 92 4.25 4.71 -19.13
N ASP A 93 3.92 3.56 -18.55
CA ASP A 93 2.91 2.65 -19.08
C ASP A 93 1.51 3.24 -18.97
N ALA A 94 1.18 3.87 -17.85
CA ALA A 94 -0.09 4.58 -17.67
C ALA A 94 -0.25 5.82 -18.58
N ALA A 95 0.85 6.39 -19.10
CA ALA A 95 0.83 7.61 -19.90
C ALA A 95 0.50 7.39 -21.38
N ASP A 96 0.25 6.15 -21.83
CA ASP A 96 -0.11 5.83 -23.21
C ASP A 96 0.80 6.51 -24.25
N LEU A 97 2.10 6.50 -23.98
CA LEU A 97 3.11 7.11 -24.84
C LEU A 97 3.34 6.25 -26.07
N ASN A 98 3.55 6.88 -27.23
CA ASN A 98 4.02 6.16 -28.41
C ASN A 98 5.44 5.62 -28.18
N GLU A 99 5.85 4.52 -28.81
CA GLU A 99 7.16 3.88 -28.63
C GLU A 99 8.34 4.85 -28.81
N ILE A 100 8.27 5.72 -29.83
CA ILE A 100 9.29 6.76 -30.04
C ILE A 100 9.32 7.76 -28.86
N GLU A 101 8.16 8.09 -28.30
CA GLU A 101 8.06 9.01 -27.16
C GLU A 101 8.57 8.35 -25.88
N LYS A 102 8.28 7.07 -25.66
CA LYS A 102 8.86 6.26 -24.57
C LYS A 102 10.38 6.25 -24.63
N ILE A 103 10.96 5.96 -25.80
CA ILE A 103 12.42 5.93 -26.00
C ILE A 103 13.03 7.31 -25.72
N ILE A 104 12.47 8.37 -26.32
CA ILE A 104 12.95 9.74 -26.11
C ILE A 104 12.86 10.15 -24.64
N TRP A 105 11.79 9.74 -23.95
CA TRP A 105 11.58 10.04 -22.53
C TRP A 105 12.57 9.31 -21.63
N ARG A 106 12.79 8.00 -21.85
CA ARG A 106 13.78 7.20 -21.12
C ARG A 106 15.19 7.75 -21.27
N LEU A 107 15.59 8.12 -22.50
CA LEU A 107 16.88 8.77 -22.73
C LEU A 107 16.98 10.13 -22.02
N TRP A 108 15.89 10.88 -21.96
CA TRP A 108 15.87 12.16 -21.25
C TRP A 108 16.01 11.99 -19.73
N ILE A 109 15.33 11.00 -19.13
CA ILE A 109 15.47 10.67 -17.69
C ILE A 109 16.90 10.21 -17.38
N ALA A 110 17.51 9.41 -18.27
CA ALA A 110 18.91 9.00 -18.16
C ALA A 110 19.93 10.15 -18.35
N GLY A 111 19.48 11.40 -18.45
CA GLY A 111 20.35 12.59 -18.50
C GLY A 111 20.85 12.96 -19.89
N PHE A 112 20.40 12.30 -20.95
CA PHE A 112 20.83 12.65 -22.30
C PHE A 112 20.24 13.99 -22.76
N THR A 113 21.08 14.85 -23.33
CA THR A 113 20.61 16.11 -23.90
C THR A 113 19.81 15.87 -25.19
N GLY A 114 18.85 16.74 -25.50
CA GLY A 114 18.07 16.64 -26.74
C GLY A 114 18.89 16.72 -28.03
N LYS A 115 20.14 17.23 -27.97
CA LYS A 115 21.09 17.16 -29.10
C LYS A 115 21.59 15.71 -29.27
N ARG A 116 22.02 15.06 -28.19
CA ARG A 116 22.51 13.69 -28.23
C ARG A 116 21.42 12.69 -28.60
N ILE A 117 20.20 12.89 -28.10
CA ILE A 117 19.03 12.09 -28.49
C ILE A 117 18.73 12.23 -29.99
N SER A 118 18.82 13.46 -30.52
CA SER A 118 18.63 13.76 -31.95
C SER A 118 19.65 13.04 -32.82
N GLU A 119 20.92 12.99 -32.38
CA GLU A 119 22.00 12.27 -33.06
C GLU A 119 21.82 10.75 -32.99
N MET A 120 21.46 10.21 -31.82
CA MET A 120 21.26 8.76 -31.63
C MET A 120 20.08 8.20 -32.42
N LEU A 121 18.99 8.97 -32.55
CA LEU A 121 17.76 8.53 -33.22
C LEU A 121 17.68 9.00 -34.68
N GLY A 122 18.64 9.78 -35.18
CA GLY A 122 18.62 10.32 -36.55
C GLY A 122 17.47 11.28 -36.85
N ILE A 123 16.85 11.88 -35.83
CA ILE A 123 15.71 12.79 -35.97
C ILE A 123 16.11 14.23 -35.69
N LYS A 124 15.39 15.22 -36.24
CA LYS A 124 15.67 16.64 -36.02
C LYS A 124 15.46 17.04 -34.54
N ARG A 125 16.35 17.85 -33.96
CA ARG A 125 16.25 18.36 -32.58
C ARG A 125 14.91 19.03 -32.25
N ARG A 126 14.27 19.71 -33.22
CA ARG A 126 12.93 20.31 -33.04
C ARG A 126 11.87 19.24 -32.77
N VAL A 127 11.96 18.09 -33.45
CA VAL A 127 11.05 16.95 -33.27
C VAL A 127 11.25 16.35 -31.88
N VAL A 128 12.50 16.16 -31.44
CA VAL A 128 12.80 15.70 -30.06
C VAL A 128 12.16 16.62 -29.02
N LYS A 129 12.34 17.94 -29.15
CA LYS A 129 11.72 18.91 -28.22
C LYS A 129 10.19 18.83 -28.22
N GLN A 130 9.58 18.69 -29.40
CA GLN A 130 8.13 18.55 -29.52
C GLN A 130 7.63 17.27 -28.86
N ARG A 131 8.28 16.13 -29.14
CA ARG A 131 7.95 14.82 -28.54
C ARG A 131 8.11 14.83 -27.03
N LEU A 132 9.17 15.42 -26.50
CA LEU A 132 9.33 15.61 -25.06
C LEU A 132 8.21 16.45 -24.44
N ARG A 133 7.73 17.50 -25.13
CA ARG A 133 6.62 18.31 -24.63
C ARG A 133 5.30 17.53 -24.61
N ILE A 134 5.05 16.71 -25.62
CA ILE A 134 3.87 15.83 -25.69
C ILE A 134 3.96 14.78 -24.58
N ALA A 135 5.09 14.09 -24.47
CA ALA A 135 5.32 13.08 -23.44
C ALA A 135 5.11 13.64 -22.03
N LYS A 136 5.69 14.81 -21.73
CA LYS A 136 5.45 15.50 -20.45
C LYS A 136 3.98 15.80 -20.17
N ARG A 137 3.20 16.13 -21.20
CA ARG A 137 1.78 16.40 -21.03
C ARG A 137 1.02 15.13 -20.69
N HIS A 138 1.31 14.03 -21.38
CA HIS A 138 0.67 12.73 -21.15
C HIS A 138 1.01 12.18 -19.78
N ILE A 139 2.30 12.20 -19.43
CA ILE A 139 2.80 11.84 -18.09
C ILE A 139 2.14 12.66 -16.99
N ARG A 140 2.01 13.98 -17.19
CA ARG A 140 1.32 14.83 -16.23
C ARG A 140 -0.17 14.50 -16.12
N ALA A 141 -0.83 14.18 -17.23
CA ALA A 141 -2.22 13.76 -17.22
C ALA A 141 -2.40 12.42 -16.48
N ALA A 142 -1.55 11.44 -16.77
CA ALA A 142 -1.54 10.14 -16.11
C ALA A 142 -1.23 10.27 -14.60
N TYR A 143 -0.31 11.14 -14.21
CA TYR A 143 -0.05 11.43 -12.80
C TYR A 143 -1.27 12.05 -12.10
N LEU A 144 -1.97 12.98 -12.77
CA LEU A 144 -3.14 13.67 -12.20
C LEU A 144 -4.41 12.82 -12.19
N GLN A 145 -4.50 11.78 -13.03
CA GLN A 145 -5.69 10.92 -13.14
C GLN A 145 -5.47 9.51 -12.60
N GLY A 146 -4.22 9.10 -12.40
CA GLY A 146 -3.84 7.75 -11.98
C GLY A 146 -3.99 7.52 -10.47
N PRO A 147 -3.55 6.35 -9.97
CA PRO A 147 -3.62 6.01 -8.54
C PRO A 147 -2.80 6.95 -7.64
N TYR A 148 -1.90 7.73 -8.24
CA TYR A 148 -1.10 8.76 -7.58
C TYR A 148 -1.80 10.15 -7.57
N ALA A 149 -2.97 10.28 -8.18
CA ALA A 149 -3.81 11.46 -8.08
C ALA A 149 -4.22 11.66 -6.62
N GLY A 150 -3.93 12.84 -6.07
CA GLY A 150 -4.18 13.16 -4.66
C GLY A 150 -3.03 12.83 -3.70
N TRP A 151 -2.05 12.01 -4.08
CA TRP A 151 -0.84 11.80 -3.25
C TRP A 151 -0.05 13.09 -3.08
N TYR A 152 -0.05 13.97 -4.09
CA TYR A 152 0.53 15.30 -3.97
C TYR A 152 -0.16 16.16 -2.90
N GLU A 153 -1.49 16.05 -2.80
CA GLU A 153 -2.29 16.77 -1.80
C GLU A 153 -2.09 16.19 -0.41
N VAL A 154 -1.98 14.86 -0.29
CA VAL A 154 -1.61 14.16 0.94
C VAL A 154 -0.21 14.56 1.40
N TYR A 155 0.79 14.54 0.51
CA TYR A 155 2.14 14.99 0.79
C TYR A 155 2.16 16.44 1.29
N LEU A 156 1.44 17.35 0.61
CA LEU A 156 1.32 18.73 1.08
C LEU A 156 0.61 18.83 2.43
N SER A 157 -0.37 17.98 2.71
CA SER A 157 -1.07 17.95 4.00
C SER A 157 -0.17 17.44 5.14
N GLU A 158 0.70 16.47 4.87
CA GLU A 158 1.64 15.89 5.83
C GLU A 158 2.85 16.81 6.07
N VAL A 159 3.46 17.36 5.03
CA VAL A 159 4.56 18.34 5.15
C VAL A 159 4.10 19.60 5.90
N ASN A 160 2.88 20.09 5.61
CA ASN A 160 2.33 21.26 6.32
C ASN A 160 1.80 20.93 7.73
N ARG A 161 1.66 19.65 8.09
CA ARG A 161 1.26 19.21 9.44
C ARG A 161 2.36 19.45 10.46
N VAL A 162 3.62 19.25 10.05
CA VAL A 162 4.80 19.41 10.92
C VAL A 162 4.97 20.87 11.38
N SER A 163 4.55 21.84 10.55
CA SER A 163 4.67 23.28 10.87
C SER A 163 3.63 23.83 11.86
N ARG A 164 2.62 23.06 12.28
CA ARG A 164 1.56 23.57 13.19
C ARG A 164 1.80 23.33 14.68
N TRP A 165 2.89 22.66 15.06
CA TRP A 165 3.23 22.54 16.47
C TRP A 165 3.97 23.81 16.91
N PRO A 166 3.40 24.63 17.81
CA PRO A 166 4.14 25.77 18.36
C PRO A 166 5.38 25.21 19.05
N ASN A 167 6.54 25.73 18.64
CA ASN A 167 7.85 25.40 19.17
C ASN A 167 7.87 25.73 20.68
N ARG A 168 7.47 24.79 21.53
CA ARG A 168 7.44 24.92 22.99
C ARG A 168 8.81 24.63 23.60
N HIS A 169 9.91 24.99 22.93
CA HIS A 169 11.23 24.93 23.56
C HIS A 169 12.14 26.01 22.97
N ASN A 170 12.28 27.12 23.69
CA ASN A 170 13.58 27.46 24.26
C ASN A 170 13.41 28.36 25.50
N PRO A 171 14.34 28.29 26.47
CA PRO A 171 14.18 28.68 27.87
C PRO A 171 14.11 30.18 28.14
#